data_AF-A0A958GE94-F1
#
_entry.id   AF-A0A958GE94-F1
#
_cell.length_a   1.000
_cell.length_b   1.000
_cell.length_c   1.000
_cell.angle_alpha   90.00
_cell.angle_beta   90.00
_cell.angle_gamma   90.00
#
_symmetry.space_group_name_H-M   'P 1'
#
loop_
_entity.id
_entity.type
_entity.pdbx_description
1 polymer ?
#
loop_
_entity_poly.entity_id
_entity_poly.type
_entity_poly.pdbx_seq_one_letter_code
_entity_poly.pdbx_strand_id
1 'polypeptide(L)'
;MDLRLTTTSPPVFYRTFQPRVDFQNHTVSDPILRNVLFKISLAFGKNLIITSGDRKQVVNGNTNSHHLQGRAADFYIDGMSLADTFFNIRKLDFISRGFQVIYHTENTTAPHIHIGRYHDMRPSNFMLDDGEILNNFK
;
A
#
# COMPACT_ATOMS: atom_id res chain seq x y z
N MET A 1 65.17 -8.18 -4.29
CA MET A 1 63.93 -8.98 -4.43
C MET A 1 62.93 -8.41 -3.45
N ASP A 2 62.00 -7.60 -3.93
CA ASP A 2 60.96 -6.96 -3.10
C ASP A 2 59.69 -7.81 -3.11
N LEU A 3 59.31 -8.32 -1.95
CA LEU A 3 58.04 -9.03 -1.71
C LEU A 3 56.97 -8.00 -1.36
N ARG A 4 56.20 -7.56 -2.36
CA ARG A 4 54.98 -6.76 -2.13
C ARG A 4 53.83 -7.70 -1.75
N LEU A 5 53.46 -7.66 -0.47
CA LEU A 5 52.23 -8.26 0.06
C LEU A 5 51.03 -7.45 -0.44
N THR A 6 50.28 -8.00 -1.40
CA THR A 6 48.99 -7.46 -1.83
C THR A 6 47.91 -7.87 -0.82
N THR A 7 47.45 -6.93 -0.01
CA THR A 7 46.30 -7.12 0.88
C THR A 7 45.01 -7.01 0.06
N THR A 8 44.46 -8.14 -0.39
CA THR A 8 43.11 -8.17 -0.96
C THR A 8 42.11 -8.16 0.19
N SER A 9 41.47 -7.02 0.43
CA SER A 9 40.33 -6.92 1.34
C SER A 9 39.22 -7.87 0.89
N PRO A 10 38.60 -8.63 1.82
CA PRO A 10 37.51 -9.54 1.48
C PRO A 10 36.28 -8.77 0.97
N PRO A 11 35.49 -9.36 0.05
CA PRO A 11 34.28 -8.73 -0.46
C PRO A 11 33.25 -8.55 0.67
N VAL A 12 32.78 -7.32 0.85
CA VAL A 12 31.68 -6.99 1.75
C VAL A 12 30.37 -7.40 1.07
N PHE A 13 29.74 -8.46 1.56
CA PHE A 13 28.40 -8.85 1.12
C PHE A 13 27.37 -7.91 1.75
N TYR A 14 27.01 -6.85 1.02
CA TYR A 14 25.83 -6.07 1.36
C TYR A 14 24.59 -6.92 1.13
N ARG A 15 23.87 -7.26 2.20
CA ARG A 15 22.56 -7.89 2.11
C ARG A 15 21.65 -6.93 1.35
N THR A 16 21.35 -7.23 0.08
CA THR A 16 20.45 -6.41 -0.73
C THR A 16 19.08 -6.41 -0.05
N PHE A 17 18.65 -5.24 0.41
CA PHE A 17 17.30 -5.05 0.92
C PHE A 17 16.32 -5.38 -0.20
N GLN A 18 15.43 -6.36 0.02
CA GLN A 18 14.36 -6.69 -0.91
C GLN A 18 13.05 -6.13 -0.34
N PRO A 19 12.42 -5.15 -1.02
CA PRO A 19 11.10 -4.66 -0.65
C PRO A 19 10.10 -5.81 -0.58
N ARG A 20 9.21 -5.77 0.43
CA ARG A 20 8.17 -6.78 0.61
C ARG A 20 6.84 -6.13 0.98
N VAL A 21 5.77 -6.90 0.79
CA VAL A 21 4.46 -6.61 1.37
C VAL A 21 4.33 -7.43 2.65
N ASP A 22 4.19 -6.74 3.77
CA ASP A 22 3.92 -7.32 5.08
C ASP A 22 2.41 -7.36 5.31
N PHE A 23 1.83 -8.55 5.20
CA PHE A 23 0.39 -8.76 5.39
C PHE A 23 -0.01 -8.79 6.87
N GLN A 24 0.94 -8.88 7.79
CA GLN A 24 0.68 -9.12 9.21
C GLN A 24 -0.30 -10.30 9.39
N ASN A 25 -1.49 -10.03 9.95
CA ASN A 25 -2.57 -11.00 10.14
C ASN A 25 -3.78 -10.73 9.22
N HIS A 26 -3.62 -9.89 8.19
CA HIS A 26 -4.69 -9.50 7.28
C HIS A 26 -4.69 -10.39 6.03
N THR A 27 -5.87 -10.85 5.64
CA THR A 27 -6.06 -11.56 4.36
C THR A 27 -6.36 -10.54 3.28
N VAL A 28 -5.73 -10.66 2.11
CA VAL A 28 -6.11 -9.97 0.88
C VAL A 28 -6.29 -11.04 -0.17
N SER A 29 -7.54 -11.38 -0.48
CA SER A 29 -7.85 -12.55 -1.32
C SER A 29 -7.67 -12.29 -2.81
N ASP A 30 -7.86 -11.05 -3.28
CA ASP A 30 -7.74 -10.73 -4.70
C ASP A 30 -6.27 -10.83 -5.18
N PRO A 31 -5.93 -11.77 -6.08
CA PRO A 31 -4.55 -11.99 -6.52
C PRO A 31 -4.01 -10.83 -7.38
N ILE A 32 -4.87 -10.13 -8.12
CA ILE A 32 -4.49 -8.95 -8.90
C ILE A 32 -4.09 -7.84 -7.92
N LEU A 33 -4.89 -7.64 -6.87
CA LEU A 33 -4.58 -6.65 -5.84
C LEU A 33 -3.27 -6.98 -5.10
N ARG A 34 -3.03 -8.25 -4.74
CA ARG A 34 -1.76 -8.68 -4.12
C ARG A 34 -0.56 -8.36 -5.01
N ASN A 35 -0.65 -8.64 -6.31
CA ASN A 35 0.41 -8.32 -7.27
C ASN A 35 0.64 -6.81 -7.37
N VAL A 36 -0.43 -6.02 -7.36
CA VAL A 36 -0.35 -4.56 -7.38
C VAL A 36 0.34 -4.00 -6.13
N LEU A 37 -0.02 -4.49 -4.94
CA LEU A 37 0.64 -4.11 -3.68
C LEU A 37 2.14 -4.44 -3.72
N PHE A 38 2.50 -5.60 -4.30
CA PHE A 38 3.90 -5.96 -4.48
C PHE A 38 4.62 -5.01 -5.46
N LYS A 39 4.01 -4.68 -6.60
CA LYS A 39 4.56 -3.70 -7.55
C LYS A 39 4.73 -2.30 -6.93
N ILE A 40 3.81 -1.88 -6.06
CA ILE A 40 3.94 -0.64 -5.29
C ILE A 40 5.19 -0.70 -4.39
N SER A 41 5.36 -1.79 -3.61
CA SER A 41 6.53 -1.95 -2.74
C SER A 41 7.86 -1.90 -3.53
N LEU A 42 7.89 -2.52 -4.72
CA LEU A 42 9.04 -2.49 -5.62
C LEU A 42 9.29 -1.10 -6.19
N ALA A 43 8.25 -0.41 -6.66
CA ALA A 43 8.36 0.92 -7.25
C ALA A 43 8.93 1.94 -6.26
N PHE A 44 8.63 1.79 -4.97
CA PHE A 44 9.17 2.66 -3.91
C PHE A 44 10.45 2.16 -3.27
N GLY A 45 10.88 0.93 -3.55
CA GLY A 45 12.05 0.33 -2.90
C GLY A 45 11.88 0.18 -1.39
N LYS A 46 10.65 0.02 -0.89
CA LYS A 46 10.29 0.09 0.54
C LYS A 46 9.30 -1.00 0.94
N ASN A 47 9.27 -1.33 2.23
CA ASN A 47 8.26 -2.25 2.75
C ASN A 47 6.88 -1.58 2.70
N LEU A 48 5.88 -2.32 2.23
CA LEU A 48 4.48 -1.95 2.31
C LEU A 48 3.83 -2.76 3.43
N ILE A 49 3.13 -2.09 4.35
CA ILE A 49 2.57 -2.73 5.55
C ILE A 49 1.05 -2.64 5.48
N ILE A 50 0.39 -3.79 5.46
CA ILE A 50 -1.07 -3.91 5.43
C ILE A 50 -1.62 -3.71 6.84
N THR A 51 -2.62 -2.84 6.98
CA THR A 51 -3.34 -2.54 8.24
C THR A 51 -4.77 -3.05 8.24
N SER A 52 -5.31 -3.36 7.07
CA SER A 52 -6.61 -4.02 6.91
C SER A 52 -6.72 -4.64 5.52
N GLY A 53 -7.48 -5.73 5.42
CA GLY A 53 -7.71 -6.48 4.18
C GLY A 53 -9.17 -6.88 4.09
N ASP A 54 -9.46 -8.12 3.74
CA ASP A 54 -10.82 -8.65 3.64
C ASP A 54 -11.59 -8.47 4.96
N ARG A 55 -12.85 -8.06 4.86
CA ARG A 55 -13.75 -7.87 6.01
C ARG A 55 -14.98 -8.74 5.86
N LYS A 56 -15.48 -9.26 6.98
CA LYS A 56 -16.73 -10.06 7.04
C LYS A 56 -17.95 -9.27 7.52
N GLN A 57 -17.73 -8.04 7.97
CA GLN A 57 -18.76 -7.21 8.60
C GLN A 57 -18.70 -5.79 8.05
N VAL A 58 -19.88 -5.21 7.88
CA VAL A 58 -20.05 -3.84 7.42
C VAL A 58 -19.49 -2.89 8.49
N VAL A 59 -18.68 -1.93 8.06
CA VAL A 59 -18.16 -0.86 8.91
C VAL A 59 -18.75 0.46 8.39
N ASN A 60 -19.20 1.33 9.30
CA ASN A 60 -19.78 2.64 9.00
C ASN A 60 -20.95 2.61 8.00
N GLY A 61 -21.75 1.54 8.01
CA GLY A 61 -22.94 1.41 7.15
C GLY A 61 -22.66 1.21 5.65
N ASN A 62 -21.40 1.18 5.22
CA ASN A 62 -21.06 1.00 3.80
C ASN A 62 -21.10 -0.47 3.39
N THR A 63 -22.28 -0.91 2.93
CA THR A 63 -22.54 -2.28 2.44
C THR A 63 -21.86 -2.58 1.11
N ASN A 64 -21.42 -1.56 0.37
CA ASN A 64 -20.77 -1.68 -0.94
C ASN A 64 -19.24 -1.62 -0.87
N SER A 65 -18.66 -1.75 0.33
CA SER A 65 -17.21 -1.70 0.52
C SER A 65 -16.48 -2.79 -0.25
N HIS A 66 -15.39 -2.41 -0.93
CA HIS A 66 -14.50 -3.36 -1.60
C HIS A 66 -13.86 -4.37 -0.63
N HIS A 67 -13.72 -4.04 0.67
CA HIS A 67 -13.22 -4.98 1.69
C HIS A 67 -14.17 -6.16 1.91
N LEU A 68 -15.49 -5.92 1.87
CA LEU A 68 -16.51 -6.96 2.02
C LEU A 68 -16.51 -7.94 0.84
N GLN A 69 -15.97 -7.49 -0.29
CA GLN A 69 -15.91 -8.26 -1.53
C GLN A 69 -14.56 -8.95 -1.70
N GLY A 70 -13.62 -8.79 -0.75
CA GLY A 70 -12.27 -9.35 -0.81
C GLY A 70 -11.37 -8.70 -1.86
N ARG A 71 -11.64 -7.43 -2.22
CA ARG A 71 -10.97 -6.70 -3.32
C ARG A 71 -10.38 -5.37 -2.86
N ALA A 72 -10.06 -5.23 -1.57
CA ALA A 72 -9.39 -4.05 -1.04
C ALA A 72 -8.37 -4.34 0.04
N ALA A 73 -7.47 -3.39 0.22
CA ALA A 73 -6.48 -3.37 1.29
C ALA A 73 -6.23 -1.92 1.74
N ASP A 74 -5.94 -1.79 3.03
CA ASP A 74 -5.52 -0.56 3.68
C ASP A 74 -4.06 -0.72 4.08
N PHE A 75 -3.23 0.29 3.83
CA PHE A 75 -1.80 0.19 4.05
C PHE A 75 -1.09 1.53 4.28
N TYR A 76 0.17 1.43 4.69
CA TYR A 76 1.17 2.50 4.62
C TYR A 76 2.50 1.94 4.09
N ILE A 77 3.42 2.83 3.71
CA ILE A 77 4.77 2.47 3.25
C ILE A 77 5.79 2.94 4.28
N ASP A 78 6.70 2.05 4.66
CA ASP A 78 7.70 2.31 5.69
C ASP A 78 8.61 3.51 5.31
N GLY A 79 8.70 4.47 6.22
CA GLY A 79 9.43 5.72 6.02
C GLY A 79 8.88 6.61 4.90
N MET A 80 7.57 6.61 4.65
CA MET A 80 6.88 7.58 3.78
C MET A 80 5.66 8.15 4.50
N SER A 81 5.36 9.43 4.27
CA SER A 81 4.09 10.01 4.69
C SER A 81 2.94 9.44 3.83
N LEU A 82 1.71 9.46 4.35
CA LEU A 82 0.53 9.03 3.59
C LEU A 82 0.30 9.95 2.37
N ALA A 83 0.45 11.26 2.55
CA ALA A 83 0.39 12.24 1.46
C ALA A 83 1.40 11.92 0.34
N ASP A 84 2.67 11.71 0.67
CA ASP A 84 3.70 11.37 -0.33
C ASP A 84 3.40 10.04 -1.00
N THR A 85 2.92 9.05 -0.24
CA THR A 85 2.52 7.76 -0.78
C THR A 85 1.40 7.95 -1.81
N PHE A 86 0.33 8.67 -1.47
CA PHE A 86 -0.80 8.92 -2.36
C PHE A 86 -0.39 9.67 -3.64
N PHE A 87 0.31 10.79 -3.50
CA PHE A 87 0.70 11.62 -4.65
C PHE A 87 1.69 10.92 -5.58
N ASN A 88 2.54 10.03 -5.08
CA ASN A 88 3.43 9.26 -5.93
C ASN A 88 2.77 8.02 -6.52
N ILE A 89 1.86 7.34 -5.81
CA ILE A 89 1.08 6.22 -6.38
C ILE A 89 0.28 6.66 -7.60
N ARG A 90 -0.30 7.88 -7.57
CA ARG A 90 -1.07 8.44 -8.68
C ARG A 90 -0.26 8.57 -9.99
N LYS A 91 1.07 8.59 -9.90
CA LYS A 91 1.98 8.67 -11.05
C LYS A 91 2.37 7.30 -11.62
N LEU A 92 1.95 6.20 -11.00
CA LEU A 92 2.28 4.85 -11.44
C LEU A 92 1.30 4.39 -12.53
N ASP A 93 1.82 4.15 -13.74
CA ASP A 93 0.99 3.78 -14.90
C ASP A 93 0.12 2.54 -14.66
N PHE A 94 0.63 1.55 -13.91
CA PHE A 94 -0.10 0.32 -13.61
C PHE A 94 -1.26 0.50 -12.62
N ILE A 95 -1.37 1.66 -11.97
CA ILE A 95 -2.51 2.04 -11.11
C ILE A 95 -3.52 2.91 -11.86
N SER A 96 -3.23 3.36 -13.10
CA SER A 96 -4.09 4.31 -13.84
C SER A 96 -5.49 3.79 -14.17
N ARG A 97 -5.73 2.48 -14.13
CA ARG A 97 -7.02 1.86 -14.45
C ARG A 97 -7.35 0.70 -13.51
N GLY A 98 -8.64 0.54 -13.21
CA GLY A 98 -9.19 -0.60 -12.48
C GLY A 98 -9.13 -0.49 -10.97
N PHE A 99 -8.79 0.68 -10.41
CA PHE A 99 -8.64 0.87 -8.97
C PHE A 99 -9.33 2.13 -8.44
N GLN A 100 -9.76 2.05 -7.20
CA GLN A 100 -10.08 3.17 -6.35
C GLN A 100 -8.92 3.31 -5.35
N VAL A 101 -8.31 4.49 -5.28
CA VAL A 101 -7.27 4.81 -4.31
C VAL A 101 -7.76 5.98 -3.47
N ILE A 102 -7.84 5.80 -2.16
CA ILE A 102 -8.30 6.84 -1.22
C ILE A 102 -7.19 7.09 -0.22
N TYR A 103 -6.88 8.34 0.01
CA TYR A 103 -6.07 8.75 1.16
C TYR A 103 -7.01 9.21 2.27
N HIS A 104 -7.19 8.35 3.28
CA HIS A 104 -7.82 8.72 4.54
C HIS A 104 -6.78 9.50 5.35
N THR A 105 -6.94 10.82 5.44
CA THR A 105 -5.92 11.71 6.00
C THR A 105 -5.81 11.61 7.52
N GLU A 106 -4.85 12.33 8.06
CA GLU A 106 -4.59 12.46 9.50
C GLU A 106 -5.79 13.04 10.27
N ASN A 107 -6.75 13.66 9.58
CA ASN A 107 -8.00 14.17 10.16
C ASN A 107 -9.07 13.07 10.35
N THR A 108 -8.85 11.88 9.79
CA THR A 108 -9.75 10.73 9.97
C THR A 108 -9.36 9.92 11.21
N THR A 109 -10.31 9.13 11.73
CA THR A 109 -10.09 8.31 12.94
C THR A 109 -9.04 7.21 12.77
N ALA A 110 -8.74 6.81 11.54
CA ALA A 110 -7.73 5.81 11.22
C ALA A 110 -7.06 6.18 9.88
N PRO A 111 -5.98 6.97 9.90
CA PRO A 111 -5.30 7.41 8.68
C PRO A 111 -4.60 6.23 7.96
N HIS A 112 -4.86 6.07 6.66
CA HIS A 112 -4.24 5.05 5.81
C HIS A 112 -4.44 5.35 4.33
N ILE A 113 -3.73 4.62 3.46
CA ILE A 113 -4.06 4.53 2.04
C ILE A 113 -4.95 3.31 1.83
N HIS A 114 -6.14 3.55 1.30
CA HIS A 114 -7.03 2.52 0.81
C HIS A 114 -6.75 2.28 -0.68
N ILE A 115 -6.72 1.01 -1.09
CA ILE A 115 -6.79 0.62 -2.50
C ILE A 115 -7.83 -0.49 -2.68
N GLY A 116 -8.82 -0.24 -3.54
CA GLY A 116 -9.85 -1.20 -3.91
C GLY A 116 -9.86 -1.44 -5.41
N ARG A 117 -10.01 -2.69 -5.85
CA ARG A 117 -10.09 -3.02 -7.28
C ARG A 117 -11.53 -2.88 -7.76
N TYR A 118 -11.75 -2.39 -8.98
CA TYR A 118 -13.03 -2.49 -9.68
C TYR A 118 -13.18 -3.85 -10.39
N HIS A 119 -14.39 -4.20 -10.81
CA HIS A 119 -14.61 -5.44 -11.59
C HIS A 119 -14.17 -5.30 -13.06
N ASP A 120 -13.92 -4.08 -13.53
CA ASP A 120 -13.51 -3.75 -14.88
C ASP A 120 -12.23 -2.90 -14.90
N MET A 121 -11.80 -2.52 -16.10
CA MET A 121 -10.61 -1.69 -16.35
C MET A 121 -10.98 -0.23 -16.59
N ARG A 122 -11.98 0.32 -15.87
CA ARG A 122 -12.31 1.76 -15.94
C ARG A 122 -11.14 2.62 -15.46
N PRO A 123 -11.08 3.92 -15.81
CA PRO A 123 -10.08 4.82 -15.24
C PRO A 123 -10.11 4.77 -13.70
N SER A 124 -8.93 4.76 -13.08
CA SER A 124 -8.86 4.71 -11.63
C SER A 124 -9.33 6.02 -11.01
N ASN A 125 -9.98 5.91 -9.86
CA ASN A 125 -10.41 7.05 -9.07
C ASN A 125 -9.42 7.31 -7.94
N PHE A 126 -9.00 8.56 -7.77
CA PHE A 126 -8.08 8.99 -6.72
C PHE A 126 -8.77 10.05 -5.88
N MET A 127 -8.96 9.76 -4.59
CA MET A 127 -9.72 10.61 -3.69
C MET A 127 -8.90 10.96 -2.45
N LEU A 128 -9.02 12.20 -2.00
CA LEU A 128 -8.62 12.63 -0.67
C LEU A 128 -9.87 12.58 0.20
N ASP A 129 -9.78 11.89 1.33
CA ASP A 129 -10.80 11.87 2.36
C ASP A 129 -10.21 12.51 3.62
N ASP A 130 -10.45 13.80 3.77
CA ASP A 130 -10.05 14.61 4.93
C ASP A 130 -11.06 14.57 6.08
N GLY A 131 -12.06 13.68 5.97
CA GLY A 131 -13.14 13.47 6.91
C GLY A 131 -14.36 14.35 6.64
N GLU A 132 -15.53 13.72 6.61
CA GLU A 132 -16.65 14.29 7.35
C GLU A 132 -16.42 13.92 8.82
N ILE A 133 -16.34 14.91 9.71
CA ILE A 133 -16.56 14.67 11.15
C ILE A 133 -17.89 13.93 11.21
N LEU A 134 -17.89 12.65 11.60
CA LEU A 134 -19.11 11.96 11.99
C LEU A 134 -19.67 12.75 13.18
N ASN A 135 -20.57 13.70 12.88
CA ASN A 135 -21.32 14.44 13.87
C ASN A 135 -22.09 13.40 14.69
N ASN A 136 -21.57 13.15 15.90
CA ASN A 136 -22.26 12.65 17.08
C ASN A 136 -23.54 11.86 16.79
N PHE A 137 -23.44 10.52 16.80
CA PHE A 137 -24.59 9.73 17.24
C PHE A 137 -24.82 10.07 18.72
N LYS A 138 -25.85 10.88 18.99
CA LYS A 138 -26.51 10.96 20.29
C LYS A 138 -27.50 9.80 20.42
#